data_AF-A0A9J6D912-F1
#
_entry.id   AF-A0A9J6D912-F1
#
_cell.length_a   1.000
_cell.length_b   1.000
_cell.length_c   1.000
_cell.angle_alpha   90.00
_cell.angle_beta   90.00
_cell.angle_gamma   90.00
#
_symmetry.space_group_name_H-M   'P 1'
#
loop_
_entity.id
_entity.type
_entity.pdbx_description
1 polymer ?
#
loop_
_entity_poly.entity_id
_entity_poly.type
_entity_poly.pdbx_seq_one_letter_code
_entity_poly.pdbx_strand_id
1 'polypeptide(L)'
;MARTQTHAARRKIILALLVRRLRRKRNRSFYIRDIFEKRPEYGEYHHLVQELRHSDPEYHFKYFRMTKASFDKLLSLVYHKLVHPPTHRRPISPAERLAVTLR
;
A
#
# COMPACT_ATOMS: atom_id res chain seq x y z
N MET A 1 5.05 -52.09 21.74
CA MET A 1 6.18 -51.17 21.49
C MET A 1 6.24 -50.55 20.06
N ALA A 2 5.28 -50.80 19.15
CA ALA A 2 5.35 -50.31 17.76
C ALA A 2 4.72 -48.91 17.49
N ARG A 3 3.85 -48.41 18.37
CA ARG A 3 3.13 -47.12 18.15
C ARG A 3 4.03 -45.88 18.29
N THR A 4 5.09 -45.95 19.09
CA THR A 4 6.01 -44.82 19.33
C THR A 4 6.90 -44.53 18.11
N GLN A 5 7.27 -45.56 17.33
CA GLN A 5 8.09 -45.40 16.12
C GLN A 5 7.35 -44.68 14.99
N THR A 6 6.05 -44.94 14.82
CA THR A 6 5.24 -44.31 13.75
C THR A 6 5.00 -42.83 14.02
N HIS A 7 4.81 -42.43 15.28
CA HIS A 7 4.73 -41.01 15.67
C HIS A 7 6.06 -40.27 15.48
N ALA A 8 7.19 -40.91 15.75
CA ALA A 8 8.51 -40.32 15.54
C ALA A 8 8.80 -40.09 14.04
N ALA A 9 8.45 -41.06 13.18
CA ALA A 9 8.60 -40.92 11.72
C ALA A 9 7.70 -39.82 11.15
N ARG A 10 6.43 -39.75 11.57
CA ARG A 10 5.48 -38.70 11.17
C ARG A 10 5.95 -37.31 11.59
N ARG A 11 6.49 -37.15 12.80
CA ARG A 11 7.07 -35.89 13.28
C ARG A 11 8.23 -35.43 12.40
N LYS A 12 9.14 -36.35 12.02
CA LYS A 12 10.26 -36.03 11.11
C LYS A 12 9.78 -35.57 9.73
N ILE A 13 8.75 -36.22 9.18
CA ILE A 13 8.15 -35.84 7.89
C ILE A 13 7.51 -34.46 7.98
N ILE A 14 6.73 -34.19 9.04
CA ILE A 14 6.10 -32.88 9.27
C ILE A 14 7.19 -31.80 9.39
N LEU A 15 8.25 -32.05 10.16
CA LEU A 15 9.36 -31.13 10.32
C LEU A 15 10.05 -30.84 8.97
N ALA A 16 10.31 -31.87 8.17
CA ALA A 16 10.92 -31.73 6.85
C ALA A 16 10.04 -30.91 5.88
N LEU A 17 8.71 -31.11 5.91
CA LEU A 17 7.75 -30.32 5.14
C LEU A 17 7.72 -28.86 5.60
N LEU A 18 7.79 -28.61 6.91
CA LEU A 18 7.82 -27.27 7.50
C LEU A 18 9.10 -26.52 7.09
N VAL A 19 10.27 -27.14 7.23
CA VAL A 19 11.56 -26.58 6.79
C VAL A 19 11.55 -26.31 5.28
N ARG A 20 11.03 -27.23 4.47
CA ARG A 20 10.92 -27.04 3.02
C ARG A 20 9.98 -25.87 2.67
N ARG A 21 8.90 -25.68 3.43
CA ARG A 21 7.97 -24.55 3.25
C ARG A 21 8.62 -23.23 3.64
N LEU A 22 9.36 -23.19 4.75
CA LEU A 22 10.11 -22.01 5.19
C LEU A 22 11.21 -21.62 4.19
N ARG A 23 11.96 -22.60 3.68
CA ARG A 23 12.99 -22.38 2.64
C ARG A 23 12.41 -21.93 1.30
N ARG A 24 11.23 -22.45 0.91
CA ARG A 24 10.52 -22.01 -0.31
C ARG A 24 9.83 -20.67 -0.16
N LYS A 25 9.61 -20.20 1.07
CA LYS A 25 9.11 -18.85 1.32
C LYS A 25 10.26 -17.90 0.98
N ARG A 26 10.33 -17.50 -0.29
CA ARG A 26 11.29 -16.51 -0.77
C ARG A 26 11.19 -15.32 0.17
N ASN A 27 12.24 -15.06 0.94
CA ASN A 27 12.34 -13.82 1.69
C ASN A 27 12.22 -12.71 0.65
N ARG A 28 11.09 -11.99 0.65
CA ARG A 28 10.99 -10.77 -0.13
C ARG A 28 12.12 -9.90 0.40
N SER A 29 13.12 -9.62 -0.45
CA SER A 29 14.27 -8.78 -0.07
C SER A 29 13.78 -7.48 0.57
N PHE A 30 12.69 -6.93 0.04
CA PHE A 30 12.04 -5.73 0.56
C PHE A 30 10.52 -5.83 0.39
N TYR A 31 9.75 -5.41 1.40
CA TYR A 31 8.28 -5.33 1.33
C TYR A 31 7.84 -4.09 0.52
N ILE A 32 8.53 -2.96 0.74
CA ILE A 32 8.45 -1.71 -0.02
C ILE A 32 9.90 -1.39 -0.44
N ARG A 33 10.11 -0.91 -1.67
CA ARG A 33 11.44 -0.42 -2.10
C ARG A 33 11.71 0.95 -1.51
N ASP A 34 12.96 1.27 -1.22
CA ASP A 34 13.38 2.54 -0.59
C ASP A 34 12.84 3.79 -1.30
N ILE A 35 12.82 3.78 -2.64
CA ILE A 35 12.24 4.88 -3.44
C ILE A 35 10.76 5.15 -3.11
N PHE A 36 9.99 4.10 -2.83
CA PHE A 36 8.57 4.19 -2.48
C PHE A 36 8.35 4.40 -0.98
N GLU A 37 9.39 4.16 -0.16
CA GLU A 37 9.34 4.49 1.25
C GLU A 37 9.35 6.00 1.47
N LYS A 38 10.09 6.74 0.64
CA LYS A 38 10.14 8.20 0.66
C LYS A 38 8.95 8.89 -0.03
N ARG A 39 7.86 8.15 -0.35
CA ARG A 39 6.64 8.71 -0.95
C ARG A 39 5.99 9.85 -0.13
N PRO A 40 5.99 9.84 1.21
CA PRO A 40 5.46 10.98 1.96
C PRO A 40 6.28 12.26 1.81
N GLU A 41 7.56 12.15 1.45
CA GLU A 41 8.47 13.29 1.28
C GLU A 41 8.49 13.78 -0.18
N TYR A 42 8.62 12.86 -1.13
CA TYR A 42 8.82 13.18 -2.56
C TYR A 42 7.64 12.74 -3.44
N GLY A 43 6.56 12.24 -2.86
CA GLY A 43 5.38 11.82 -3.61
C GLY A 43 4.63 13.00 -4.18
N GLU A 44 4.18 12.87 -5.42
CA GLU A 44 3.45 13.91 -6.15
C GLU A 44 2.30 14.53 -5.34
N TYR A 45 1.49 13.71 -4.66
CA TYR A 45 0.39 14.21 -3.85
C TYR A 45 0.85 15.02 -2.62
N HIS A 46 1.95 14.60 -1.98
CA HIS A 46 2.45 15.24 -0.77
C HIS A 46 3.27 16.49 -1.06
N HIS A 47 3.90 16.54 -2.23
CA HIS A 47 4.70 17.67 -2.68
C HIS A 47 3.88 18.58 -3.61
N LEU A 48 3.88 18.30 -4.91
CA LEU A 48 3.26 19.13 -5.94
C LEU A 48 1.80 19.48 -5.64
N VAL A 49 0.95 18.48 -5.35
CA VAL A 49 -0.47 18.74 -5.13
C VAL A 49 -0.70 19.59 -3.88
N GLN A 50 0.06 19.37 -2.79
CA GLN A 50 -0.07 20.25 -1.63
C GLN A 50 0.40 21.66 -1.95
N GLU A 51 1.54 21.84 -2.62
CA GLU A 51 2.00 23.17 -3.05
C GLU A 51 0.94 23.89 -3.87
N LEU A 52 0.41 23.25 -4.92
CA LEU A 52 -0.67 23.82 -5.75
C LEU A 52 -1.91 24.21 -4.93
N ARG A 53 -2.26 23.44 -3.90
CA ARG A 53 -3.42 23.77 -3.04
C ARG A 53 -3.20 25.01 -2.16
N HIS A 54 -1.95 25.28 -1.79
CA HIS A 54 -1.58 26.38 -0.88
C HIS A 54 -1.14 27.64 -1.63
N SER A 55 -0.29 27.52 -2.65
CA SER A 55 0.36 28.66 -3.31
C SER A 55 -0.26 29.04 -4.65
N ASP A 56 -0.83 28.10 -5.42
CA ASP A 56 -1.33 28.40 -6.78
C ASP A 56 -2.67 27.69 -7.11
N PRO A 57 -3.80 28.28 -6.69
CA PRO A 57 -5.13 27.77 -7.00
C PRO A 57 -5.46 27.75 -8.51
N GLU A 58 -4.87 28.66 -9.29
CA GLU A 58 -5.12 28.70 -10.74
C GLU A 58 -4.47 27.51 -11.44
N TYR A 59 -3.24 27.19 -11.07
CA TYR A 59 -2.54 26.04 -11.60
C TYR A 59 -3.12 24.74 -11.04
N HIS A 60 -3.61 24.72 -9.80
CA HIS A 60 -4.42 23.59 -9.31
C HIS A 60 -5.63 23.32 -10.21
N PHE A 61 -6.34 24.38 -10.64
CA PHE A 61 -7.45 24.23 -11.58
C PHE A 61 -6.99 23.72 -12.94
N LYS A 62 -5.86 24.20 -13.46
CA LYS A 62 -5.30 23.68 -14.73
C LYS A 62 -4.89 22.21 -14.61
N TYR A 63 -4.32 21.82 -13.47
CA TYR A 63 -3.81 20.48 -13.22
C TYR A 63 -4.94 19.46 -13.07
N PHE A 64 -5.94 19.70 -12.22
CA PHE A 64 -7.05 18.76 -12.01
C PHE A 64 -8.33 19.05 -12.81
N ARG A 65 -8.35 20.14 -13.58
CA ARG A 65 -9.56 20.70 -14.21
C ARG A 65 -10.69 21.01 -13.22
N MET A 66 -10.34 21.24 -11.95
CA MET A 66 -11.26 21.56 -10.88
C MET A 66 -10.60 22.33 -9.73
N THR A 67 -11.41 23.08 -8.98
CA THR A 67 -10.92 23.79 -7.79
C THR A 67 -10.59 22.83 -6.66
N LYS A 68 -9.79 23.25 -5.68
CA LYS A 68 -9.52 22.47 -4.47
C LYS A 68 -10.80 22.09 -3.72
N ALA A 69 -11.78 22.99 -3.66
CA ALA A 69 -13.06 22.73 -3.01
C ALA A 69 -13.88 21.66 -3.77
N SER A 70 -13.87 21.72 -5.10
CA SER A 70 -14.49 20.69 -5.94
C SER A 70 -13.80 19.33 -5.77
N PHE A 71 -12.46 19.31 -5.66
CA PHE A 71 -11.69 18.10 -5.38
C PHE A 71 -12.08 17.51 -4.03
N ASP A 72 -12.14 18.31 -2.96
CA ASP A 72 -12.53 17.87 -1.61
C ASP A 72 -13.96 17.34 -1.56
N LYS A 73 -14.88 18.02 -2.28
CA LYS A 73 -16.26 17.56 -2.43
C LYS A 73 -16.34 16.25 -3.19
N LEU A 74 -15.60 16.09 -4.28
CA LEU A 74 -15.56 14.83 -5.01
C LEU A 74 -15.00 13.73 -4.12
N LEU A 75 -13.90 14.00 -3.41
CA LEU A 75 -13.28 13.07 -2.48
C LEU A 75 -14.28 12.62 -1.42
N SER A 76 -15.06 13.51 -0.82
CA SER A 76 -16.05 13.13 0.20
C SER A 76 -17.15 12.22 -0.37
N LEU A 77 -17.59 12.48 -1.61
CA LEU A 77 -18.59 11.64 -2.30
C LEU A 77 -18.07 10.24 -2.59
N VAL A 78 -16.81 10.11 -3.04
CA VAL A 78 -16.23 8.81 -3.41
C VAL A 78 -15.42 8.14 -2.30
N TYR A 79 -15.26 8.80 -1.14
CA TYR A 79 -14.40 8.36 -0.05
C TYR A 79 -14.62 6.89 0.33
N HIS A 80 -15.89 6.53 0.54
CA HIS A 80 -16.31 5.17 0.92
C HIS A 80 -15.92 4.09 -0.10
N LYS A 81 -15.75 4.45 -1.39
CA LYS A 81 -15.29 3.54 -2.45
C LYS A 81 -13.77 3.44 -2.54
N LEU A 82 -13.06 4.44 -2.02
CA LEU A 82 -11.60 4.53 -2.08
C LEU A 82 -10.91 4.02 -0.82
N VAL A 83 -11.64 3.95 0.30
CA VAL A 83 -11.14 3.36 1.55
C VAL A 83 -11.04 1.85 1.42
N HIS A 84 -9.91 1.30 1.84
CA HIS A 84 -9.73 -0.14 2.01
C HIS A 84 -9.09 -0.43 3.36
N PRO A 85 -9.30 -1.64 3.91
CA PRO A 85 -8.60 -2.08 5.10
C PRO A 85 -7.07 -1.94 4.93
N PRO A 86 -6.36 -1.41 5.94
CA PRO A 86 -4.92 -1.19 5.87
C PRO A 86 -4.18 -2.55 5.90
N THR A 87 -4.05 -3.15 4.73
CA THR A 87 -3.39 -4.46 4.53
C THR A 87 -1.90 -4.29 4.23
N HIS A 88 -1.48 -3.06 3.89
CA HIS A 88 -0.12 -2.71 3.51
C HIS A 88 0.59 -1.89 4.59
N ARG A 89 1.92 -2.05 4.71
CA ARG A 89 2.74 -1.26 5.65
C ARG A 89 2.63 0.26 5.44
N ARG A 90 2.44 0.71 4.19
CA ARG A 90 2.18 2.11 3.83
C ARG A 90 1.02 2.17 2.84
N PRO A 91 -0.24 2.21 3.31
CA PRO A 91 -1.39 2.30 2.43
C PRO A 91 -1.39 3.63 1.66
N ILE A 92 -1.99 3.65 0.47
CA ILE A 92 -2.20 4.87 -0.32
C ILE A 92 -3.52 5.47 0.15
N SER A 93 -3.50 6.72 0.61
CA SER A 93 -4.71 7.40 1.10
C SER A 93 -5.75 7.57 -0.01
N PRO A 94 -7.05 7.66 0.32
CA PRO A 94 -8.10 7.96 -0.65
C PRO A 94 -7.81 9.22 -1.48
N ALA A 95 -7.26 10.26 -0.86
CA ALA A 95 -6.90 11.50 -1.53
C ALA A 95 -5.76 11.32 -2.54
N GLU A 96 -4.69 10.59 -2.16
CA GLU A 96 -3.61 10.22 -3.08
C GLU A 96 -4.14 9.43 -4.29
N ARG A 97 -5.04 8.46 -4.07
CA ARG A 97 -5.64 7.67 -5.16
C ARG A 97 -6.46 8.54 -6.10
N LEU A 98 -7.28 9.43 -5.54
CA LEU A 98 -8.08 10.35 -6.32
C LEU A 98 -7.20 11.28 -7.15
N ALA A 99 -6.13 11.82 -6.55
CA ALA A 99 -5.19 12.68 -7.25
C ALA A 99 -4.53 11.98 -8.45
N VAL A 100 -4.07 10.74 -8.28
CA VAL A 100 -3.49 9.96 -9.39
C VAL A 100 -4.53 9.65 -10.47
N THR A 101 -5.80 9.46 -10.10
CA THR A 101 -6.86 9.13 -11.05
C THR A 101 -7.30 10.32 -11.89
N LEU A 102 -7.25 11.54 -11.34
CA LEU A 102 -7.73 12.77 -11.98
C LEU A 102 -6.66 13.55 -12.75
N ARG A 103 -5.39 13.20 -12.59
CA ARG A 103 -4.26 13.83 -13.27
C ARG A 103 -4.35 13.68 -14.79
#